data_AF-A0A916CUN0-F1
#
_entry.id   AF-A0A916CUN0-F1
#
_cell.length_a   1.000
_cell.length_b   1.000
_cell.length_c   1.000
_cell.angle_alpha   90.00
_cell.angle_beta   90.00
_cell.angle_gamma   90.00
#
_symmetry.space_group_name_H-M   'P 1'
#
loop_
_entity.id
_entity.type
_entity.pdbx_description
1 polymer ?
#
loop_
_entity_poly.entity_id
_entity_poly.type
_entity_poly.pdbx_seq_one_letter_code
_entity_poly.pdbx_strand_id
1 'polypeptide(L)'
;AQEYFYSNKKITAQLAYEWGMVNQVGGFNYQRMVMQIAGELATGPREAFAAGKKAFNQAILPNLEEVLDYEGILQDAAGKSVEHREGVAAFIEKRPPKFE
;
A
#
# COMPACT_ATOMS: atom_id res chain seq x y z
N ALA A 1 1.04 -8.95 7.56
CA ALA A 1 1.13 -8.89 6.09
C ALA A 1 0.56 -10.15 5.42
N GLN A 2 1.17 -11.33 5.56
CA GLN A 2 0.75 -12.55 4.83
C GLN A 2 -0.70 -12.97 5.09
N GLU A 3 -1.18 -12.94 6.34
CA GLU A 3 -2.59 -13.27 6.65
C GLU A 3 -3.58 -12.46 5.81
N TYR A 4 -3.33 -11.16 5.62
CA TYR A 4 -4.22 -10.27 4.88
C TYR A 4 -4.10 -10.43 3.38
N PHE A 5 -2.93 -10.82 2.88
CA PHE A 5 -2.75 -11.21 1.48
C PHE A 5 -3.64 -12.41 1.12
N TYR A 6 -3.65 -13.46 1.96
CA TYR A 6 -4.43 -14.67 1.67
C TYR A 6 -5.92 -14.54 2.03
N SER A 7 -6.26 -13.82 3.10
CA SER A 7 -7.65 -13.73 3.57
C SER A 7 -8.46 -12.63 2.91
N ASN A 8 -7.80 -11.63 2.28
CA ASN A 8 -8.43 -10.45 1.71
C ASN A 8 -9.42 -9.73 2.66
N LYS A 9 -9.18 -9.83 3.98
CA LYS A 9 -9.99 -9.13 4.99
C LYS A 9 -9.81 -7.62 4.83
N LYS A 10 -10.88 -6.86 5.03
CA LYS A 10 -10.82 -5.39 5.04
C LYS A 10 -10.02 -4.92 6.26
N ILE A 11 -9.09 -3.99 6.03
CA ILE A 11 -8.35 -3.30 7.09
C ILE A 11 -9.08 -1.98 7.37
N THR A 12 -9.51 -1.76 8.61
CA THR A 12 -10.11 -0.48 9.02
C THR A 12 -9.03 0.57 9.23
N ALA A 13 -9.38 1.87 9.16
CA ALA A 13 -8.40 2.94 9.40
C ALA A 13 -7.75 2.84 10.80
N GLN A 14 -8.54 2.47 11.80
CA GLN A 14 -8.06 2.28 13.17
C GLN A 14 -7.04 1.12 13.27
N LEU A 15 -7.34 -0.02 12.64
CA LEU A 15 -6.43 -1.16 12.62
C LEU A 15 -5.14 -0.85 11.85
N ALA A 16 -5.24 -0.12 10.73
CA ALA A 16 -4.08 0.33 9.97
C ALA A 16 -3.16 1.24 10.80
N TYR A 17 -3.72 2.08 11.68
CA TYR A 17 -2.95 2.92 12.60
C TYR A 17 -2.28 2.09 13.70
N GLU A 18 -3.00 1.15 14.31
CA GLU A 18 -2.45 0.25 15.32
C GLU A 18 -1.29 -0.61 14.79
N TRP A 19 -1.30 -0.94 13.51
CA TRP A 19 -0.22 -1.68 12.85
C TRP A 19 0.89 -0.80 12.28
N GLY A 20 0.78 0.52 12.40
CA GLY A 20 1.76 1.45 11.84
C GLY A 20 1.77 1.52 10.31
N MET A 21 0.70 1.07 9.63
CA MET A 21 0.54 1.24 8.18
C MET A 21 0.22 2.68 7.80
N VAL A 22 -0.44 3.42 8.70
CA VAL A 22 -0.72 4.84 8.57
C VAL A 22 -0.29 5.59 9.82
N ASN A 23 0.10 6.85 9.66
CA ASN A 23 0.65 7.63 10.77
C ASN A 23 -0.42 8.26 11.68
N GLN A 24 -1.63 8.53 11.15
CA GLN A 24 -2.74 9.17 11.88
C GLN A 24 -4.08 8.78 11.25
N VAL A 25 -5.16 8.80 12.04
CA VAL A 25 -6.54 8.61 11.56
C VAL A 25 -7.32 9.90 11.78
N GLY A 26 -7.75 10.53 10.68
CA GLY A 26 -8.56 11.74 10.74
C GLY A 26 -10.05 11.42 10.85
N GLY A 27 -10.74 12.10 11.76
CA GLY A 27 -12.21 12.09 11.82
C GLY A 27 -12.82 13.06 10.79
N PHE A 28 -14.00 13.61 11.10
CA PHE A 28 -14.71 14.55 10.22
C PHE A 28 -13.90 15.80 9.82
N ASN A 29 -12.88 16.16 10.60
CA ASN A 29 -12.01 17.32 10.38
C ASN A 29 -10.67 16.98 9.70
N TYR A 30 -10.52 15.78 9.08
CA TYR A 30 -9.24 15.33 8.53
C TYR A 30 -8.59 16.34 7.58
N GLN A 31 -9.36 17.10 6.80
CA GLN A 31 -8.82 18.10 5.88
C GLN A 31 -8.00 19.18 6.59
N ARG A 32 -8.46 19.63 7.77
CA ARG A 32 -7.71 20.60 8.58
C ARG A 32 -6.40 20.01 9.07
N MET A 33 -6.43 18.77 9.55
CA MET A 33 -5.26 18.03 10.00
C MET A 33 -4.22 17.86 8.89
N VAL A 34 -4.67 17.47 7.68
CA VAL A 34 -3.81 17.35 6.50
C VAL A 34 -3.17 18.68 6.13
N MET A 35 -3.96 19.76 6.08
CA MET A 35 -3.44 21.09 5.74
C MET A 35 -2.44 21.62 6.77
N GLN A 36 -2.67 21.34 8.05
CA GLN A 36 -1.73 21.69 9.11
C GLN A 36 -0.39 20.97 8.92
N ILE A 37 -0.41 19.64 8.76
CA ILE A 37 0.81 18.84 8.56
C ILE A 37 1.56 19.29 7.30
N ALA A 38 0.84 19.51 6.20
CA ALA A 38 1.45 19.99 4.96
C ALA A 38 2.08 21.39 5.14
N GLY A 39 1.44 22.29 5.87
CA GLY A 39 1.98 23.61 6.19
C GLY A 39 3.24 23.56 7.06
N GLU A 40 3.26 22.68 8.06
CA GLU A 40 4.45 22.44 8.90
C GLU A 40 5.63 21.92 8.06
N LEU A 41 5.38 20.95 7.18
CA LEU A 41 6.41 20.43 6.27
C LEU A 41 6.91 21.47 5.28
N ALA A 42 6.00 22.29 4.74
CA ALA A 42 6.33 23.33 3.75
C ALA A 42 7.20 24.45 4.33
N THR A 43 7.10 24.72 5.63
CA THR A 43 7.91 25.74 6.32
C THR A 43 9.21 25.20 6.91
N GLY A 44 9.44 23.88 6.85
CA GLY A 44 10.63 23.23 7.40
C GLY A 44 11.88 23.25 6.51
N PRO A 45 13.02 22.71 7.02
CA PRO A 45 14.30 22.71 6.31
C PRO A 45 14.31 21.72 5.14
N ARG A 46 13.91 22.19 3.96
CA ARG A 46 13.73 21.38 2.74
C ARG A 46 14.87 20.40 2.45
N GLU A 47 16.12 20.85 2.48
CA GLU A 47 17.27 20.00 2.17
C GLU A 47 17.53 18.92 3.23
N ALA A 48 17.36 19.26 4.51
CA ALA A 48 17.51 18.30 5.59
C ALA A 48 16.41 17.22 5.54
N PHE A 49 15.17 17.61 5.25
CA PHE A 49 14.07 16.66 5.03
C PHE A 49 14.32 15.76 3.83
N ALA A 50 14.82 16.30 2.72
CA ALA A 50 15.16 15.51 1.54
C ALA A 50 16.27 14.50 1.83
N ALA A 51 17.34 14.92 2.52
CA ALA A 51 18.43 14.03 2.93
C ALA A 51 17.95 12.94 3.90
N GLY A 52 17.16 13.30 4.91
CA GLY A 52 16.57 12.36 5.85
C GLY A 52 15.68 11.32 5.17
N LYS A 53 14.79 11.76 4.26
CA LYS A 53 13.94 10.85 3.47
C LYS A 53 14.77 9.86 2.66
N LYS A 54 15.84 10.31 2.00
CA LYS A 54 16.74 9.42 1.25
C LYS A 54 17.41 8.40 2.16
N ALA A 55 17.93 8.83 3.31
CA ALA A 55 18.60 7.95 4.27
C ALA A 55 17.65 6.90 4.86
N PHE A 56 16.44 7.30 5.28
CA PHE A 56 15.45 6.35 5.78
C PHE A 56 15.03 5.35 4.70
N ASN A 57 14.70 5.82 3.49
CA ASN A 57 14.32 4.94 2.39
C ASN A 57 15.42 3.90 2.09
N GLN A 58 16.69 4.31 2.04
CA GLN A 58 17.80 3.38 1.84
C GLN A 58 17.89 2.33 2.96
N ALA A 59 17.62 2.73 4.21
CA ALA A 59 17.71 1.84 5.36
C ALA A 59 16.55 0.84 5.43
N ILE A 60 15.33 1.24 5.07
CA ILE A 60 14.12 0.41 5.22
C ILE A 60 13.70 -0.29 3.94
N LEU A 61 14.12 0.20 2.77
CA LEU A 61 13.76 -0.30 1.45
C LEU A 61 15.02 -0.57 0.60
N PRO A 62 16.05 -1.28 1.13
CA PRO A 62 17.34 -1.40 0.44
C PRO A 62 17.27 -2.12 -0.90
N ASN A 63 16.28 -3.00 -1.08
CA ASN A 63 16.13 -3.85 -2.27
C ASN A 63 14.77 -3.64 -2.97
N LEU A 64 14.21 -2.43 -2.88
CA LEU A 64 12.87 -2.18 -3.40
C LEU A 64 12.76 -2.48 -4.90
N GLU A 65 13.79 -2.11 -5.67
CA GLU A 65 13.83 -2.33 -7.11
C GLU A 65 13.83 -3.82 -7.45
N GLU A 66 14.69 -4.61 -6.83
CA GLU A 66 14.74 -6.06 -7.09
C GLU A 66 13.46 -6.78 -6.64
N VAL A 67 12.85 -6.34 -5.54
CA VAL A 67 11.58 -6.91 -5.06
C VAL A 67 10.45 -6.59 -6.05
N LEU A 68 10.36 -5.35 -6.55
CA LEU A 68 9.35 -4.96 -7.53
C LEU A 68 9.54 -5.69 -8.87
N ASP A 69 10.78 -5.89 -9.33
CA ASP A 69 11.07 -6.67 -10.53
C ASP A 69 10.61 -8.13 -10.38
N TYR A 70 10.91 -8.74 -9.23
CA TYR A 70 10.48 -10.09 -8.94
C TYR A 70 8.95 -10.21 -8.84
N GLU A 71 8.29 -9.26 -8.19
CA GLU A 71 6.82 -9.18 -8.18
C GLU A 71 6.25 -9.07 -9.60
N GLY A 72 6.88 -8.29 -10.48
CA GLY A 72 6.49 -8.17 -11.88
C GLY A 72 6.52 -9.50 -12.63
N ILE A 73 7.59 -10.29 -12.46
CA ILE A 73 7.71 -11.63 -13.06
C ILE A 73 6.58 -12.55 -12.58
N LEU A 74 6.32 -12.56 -11.27
CA LEU A 74 5.27 -13.40 -10.69
C LEU A 74 3.87 -12.98 -11.16
N GLN A 75 3.61 -11.68 -11.25
CA GLN A 75 2.33 -11.15 -11.72
C GLN A 75 2.09 -11.42 -13.22
N ASP A 76 3.13 -11.37 -14.06
CA ASP A 76 3.02 -11.75 -15.48
C ASP A 76 2.61 -13.22 -15.65
N ALA A 77 3.22 -14.11 -14.86
CA ALA A 77 2.85 -15.52 -14.85
C ALA A 77 1.42 -15.72 -14.33
N ALA A 78 1.07 -15.07 -13.22
CA ALA A 78 -0.27 -15.16 -12.62
C ALA A 78 -1.36 -14.61 -13.57
N GLY A 79 -1.11 -13.48 -14.24
CA GLY A 79 -2.06 -12.85 -15.17
C GLY A 79 -2.43 -13.71 -16.38
N LYS A 80 -1.57 -14.66 -16.77
CA LYS A 80 -1.81 -15.62 -17.86
C LYS A 80 -2.57 -16.87 -17.42
N SER A 81 -2.83 -17.04 -16.12
CA SER A 81 -3.44 -18.25 -15.59
C SER A 81 -4.95 -18.32 -15.88
N VAL A 82 -5.49 -19.54 -15.82
CA VAL A 82 -6.94 -19.78 -15.85
C VAL A 82 -7.64 -19.17 -14.63
N GLU A 83 -7.02 -19.25 -13.45
CA GLU A 83 -7.55 -18.69 -12.21
C GLU A 83 -7.68 -17.16 -12.28
N HIS A 84 -6.71 -16.48 -12.89
CA HIS A 84 -6.78 -15.03 -13.07
C HIS A 84 -7.96 -14.65 -13.97
N ARG A 85 -8.11 -15.33 -15.12
CA ARG A 85 -9.23 -15.07 -16.05
C ARG A 85 -10.58 -15.27 -15.37
N GLU A 86 -10.74 -16.35 -14.61
CA GLU A 86 -11.96 -16.61 -13.85
C GLU A 86 -12.20 -15.58 -12.74
N GLY A 87 -11.16 -15.22 -11.98
CA GLY A 87 -11.26 -14.22 -10.91
C GLY A 87 -11.71 -12.85 -11.44
N VAL A 88 -11.17 -12.42 -12.58
CA VAL A 88 -11.57 -11.18 -13.27
C VAL A 88 -13.01 -11.27 -13.77
N ALA A 89 -13.37 -12.35 -14.47
CA ALA A 89 -14.73 -12.54 -14.97
C ALA A 89 -15.77 -12.54 -13.83
N ALA A 90 -15.51 -13.29 -12.76
CA ALA A 90 -16.38 -13.37 -11.60
C ALA A 90 -16.55 -12.00 -10.90
N PHE A 91 -15.48 -11.21 -10.81
CA PHE A 91 -15.54 -9.86 -10.26
C PHE A 91 -16.43 -8.93 -11.11
N ILE A 92 -16.24 -8.93 -12.43
CA ILE A 92 -17.04 -8.11 -13.36
C ILE A 92 -18.52 -8.51 -13.32
N GLU A 93 -18.78 -9.82 -13.30
CA GLU A 93 -20.13 -10.41 -13.26
C GLU A 93 -20.76 -10.36 -11.85
N LYS A 94 -20.03 -9.89 -10.83
CA LYS A 94 -20.46 -9.81 -9.42
C LYS A 94 -20.94 -11.16 -8.86
N ARG A 95 -20.23 -12.24 -9.18
CA ARG A 95 -20.48 -13.59 -8.67
C ARG A 95 -19.25 -14.14 -7.94
N PRO A 96 -19.40 -15.19 -7.11
CA PRO A 96 -18.26 -15.90 -6.55
C PRO A 96 -17.41 -16.57 -7.66
N PRO A 97 -16.07 -16.51 -7.58
CA PRO A 97 -15.19 -17.22 -8.51
C PRO A 97 -15.18 -18.72 -8.21
N LYS A 98 -14.89 -19.53 -9.23
CA LYS A 98 -14.69 -20.98 -9.14
C LYS A 98 -13.29 -21.34 -9.62
N PHE A 99 -12.34 -21.42 -8.70
CA PHE A 99 -10.99 -21.88 -8.99
C PHE A 99 -10.96 -23.42 -9.09
N GLU A 100 -10.18 -23.94 -10.04
CA GLU A 100 -9.96 -25.38 -10.26
C GLU A 100 -8.61 -25.81 -9.70
#